data_AF-A0A1V9GVN4-F1
#
_entry.id   AF-A0A1V9GVN4-F1
#
_cell.length_a   1.000
_cell.length_b   1.000
_cell.length_c   1.000
_cell.angle_alpha   90.00
_cell.angle_beta   90.00
_cell.angle_gamma   90.00
#
_symmetry.space_group_name_H-M   'P 1'
#
loop_
_entity.id
_entity.type
_entity.pdbx_description
1 polymer ?
#
loop_
_entity_poly.entity_id
_entity_poly.type
_entity_poly.pdbx_seq_one_letter_code
_entity_poly.pdbx_strand_id
1 'polypeptide(L)' 'MEHADTITIGIKAATPDAASVQAWAAQLRNQLKRRGWPTQIELAQDNPLAADE' A
#
# COMPACT_ATOMS: atom_id res chain seq x y z
N MET A 1 -15.65 14.83 -16.61
CA MET A 1 -14.85 14.87 -15.37
C MET A 1 -14.73 13.44 -14.92
N GLU A 2 -13.69 12.76 -15.41
CA GLU A 2 -13.47 11.35 -15.13
C GLU A 2 -13.03 11.26 -13.66
N HIS A 3 -13.84 10.61 -12.84
CA HIS A 3 -13.40 10.19 -11.52
C HIS A 3 -12.21 9.29 -11.75
N ALA A 4 -11.01 9.78 -11.47
CA ALA A 4 -9.85 8.93 -11.43
C ALA A 4 -10.04 8.02 -10.21
N ASP A 5 -10.72 6.89 -10.41
CA ASP A 5 -10.94 5.87 -9.40
C ASP A 5 -9.59 5.54 -8.79
N THR A 6 -9.37 6.06 -7.59
CA THR A 6 -8.10 5.90 -6.89
C THR A 6 -8.10 4.49 -6.34
N ILE A 7 -7.22 3.65 -6.87
CA ILE A 7 -7.13 2.25 -6.51
C ILE A 7 -6.36 2.13 -5.20
N THR A 8 -7.03 1.68 -4.14
CA THR A 8 -6.40 1.44 -2.85
C THR A 8 -5.78 0.04 -2.81
N ILE A 9 -4.49 -0.04 -2.49
CA ILE A 9 -3.74 -1.28 -2.35
C ILE A 9 -3.32 -1.40 -0.89
N GLY A 10 -3.93 -2.33 -0.17
CA GLY A 10 -3.54 -2.70 1.19
C GLY A 10 -2.40 -3.72 1.17
N ILE A 11 -1.31 -3.44 1.87
CA ILE A 11 -0.14 -4.29 1.94
C ILE A 11 0.15 -4.60 3.41
N LYS A 12 0.16 -5.89 3.74
CA LYS A 12 0.51 -6.36 5.08
C LYS A 12 2.00 -6.68 5.12
N ALA A 13 2.71 -6.09 6.07
CA ALA A 13 4.12 -6.33 6.29
C ALA A 13 4.39 -6.53 7.78
N ALA A 14 5.26 -7.48 8.15
CA ALA A 14 5.63 -7.71 9.55
C ALA A 14 6.12 -6.44 10.26
N THR A 15 6.74 -5.52 9.51
CA THR A 15 7.14 -4.20 10.02
C THR A 15 6.85 -3.15 8.94
N PRO A 16 5.66 -2.53 8.93
CA PRO A 16 5.27 -1.56 7.90
C PRO A 16 6.09 -0.27 7.99
N ASP A 17 6.60 0.05 9.19
CA ASP A 17 7.42 1.24 9.46
C ASP A 17 8.90 1.05 9.07
N ALA A 18 9.30 -0.16 8.67
CA ALA A 18 10.66 -0.40 8.24
C ALA A 18 10.97 0.42 6.98
N ALA A 19 12.12 1.11 6.97
CA ALA A 19 12.54 1.95 5.86
C ALA A 19 12.53 1.21 4.51
N SER A 20 12.88 -0.08 4.51
CA SER A 20 12.83 -0.93 3.31
C SER A 20 11.40 -1.14 2.79
N VAL A 21 10.41 -1.28 3.67
CA VAL A 21 8.99 -1.46 3.30
C VAL A 21 8.41 -0.15 2.80
N GLN A 22 8.70 0.97 3.46
CA GLN A 22 8.30 2.30 2.99
C GLN A 22 8.93 2.66 1.64
N ALA A 23 10.23 2.37 1.45
CA ALA A 23 10.93 2.61 0.19
C ALA A 23 10.36 1.76 -0.95
N TRP A 24 10.02 0.50 -0.68
CA TRP A 24 9.38 -0.37 -1.65
C TRP A 24 7.95 0.11 -1.99
N ALA A 25 7.16 0.51 -0.99
CA ALA A 25 5.82 1.06 -1.20
C ALA A 25 5.85 2.33 -2.05
N ALA A 26 6.79 3.24 -1.76
CA ALA A 26 6.99 4.45 -2.56
C ALA A 26 7.36 4.12 -4.03
N GLN A 27 8.21 3.10 -4.25
CA GLN A 27 8.53 2.64 -5.61
C GLN A 27 7.31 2.06 -6.32
N LEU A 28 6.50 1.24 -5.64
CA LEU A 28 5.28 0.66 -6.20
C LEU A 28 4.30 1.76 -6.62
N ARG A 29 4.06 2.75 -5.75
CA ARG A 29 3.21 3.91 -6.07
C ARG A 29 3.72 4.66 -7.32
N ASN A 30 5.03 4.84 -7.44
CA ASN A 30 5.61 5.53 -8.58
C ASN A 30 5.43 4.75 -9.90
N GLN A 31 5.55 3.42 -9.86
CA GLN A 31 5.31 2.57 -11.03
C GLN A 31 3.85 2.59 -11.46
N LEU A 32 2.92 2.56 -10.50
CA LEU A 32 1.48 2.62 -10.77
C LEU A 32 1.07 3.98 -11.34
N LYS A 33 1.61 5.07 -10.78
CA LYS A 33 1.41 6.42 -11.33
C LYS A 33 1.88 6.52 -12.78
N ARG A 34 3.03 5.91 -13.13
CA ARG A 34 3.53 5.88 -14.53
C ARG A 34 2.60 5.11 -15.47
N ARG A 35 1.82 4.16 -14.97
CA ARG A 35 0.79 3.45 -15.74
C ARG A 35 -0.53 4.23 -15.88
N GLY A 36 -0.60 5.44 -15.33
CA GLY A 36 -1.81 6.26 -15.34
C GLY A 36 -2.83 5.84 -14.28
N TRP A 37 -2.41 5.04 -13.29
CA TRP A 37 -3.29 4.55 -12.23
C TRP A 37 -3.02 5.36 -10.97
N PRO A 38 -3.95 6.23 -10.53
CA PRO A 38 -3.84 6.87 -9.24
C PRO A 38 -4.06 5.80 -8.18
N THR A 39 -3.04 5.48 -7.41
CA THR A 39 -3.09 4.43 -6.39
C THR A 39 -2.71 4.97 -5.03
N GLN A 40 -3.47 4.57 -4.00
CA GLN A 40 -3.15 4.77 -2.60
C GLN A 40 -2.58 3.47 -2.04
N ILE A 41 -1.41 3.53 -1.40
CA ILE A 41 -0.83 2.36 -0.74
C ILE A 41 -1.02 2.51 0.75
N GLU A 42 -1.70 1.55 1.35
CA GLU A 42 -1.89 1.45 2.78
C GLU A 42 -1.02 0.31 3.31
N LEU A 43 -0.04 0.66 4.15
CA LEU A 43 0.80 -0.31 4.82
C LEU A 43 0.17 -0.66 6.17
N ALA A 44 -0.27 -1.90 6.32
CA ALA A 44 -0.73 -2.45 7.58
C ALA A 44 0.37 -3.34 8.16
N GLN A 45 0.49 -3.36 9.49
CA GLN A 45 1.29 -4.40 10.11
C GLN A 45 0.61 -5.74 9.86
N ASP A 46 1.39 -6.74 9.46
CA ASP A 46 0.97 -8.13 9.51
C ASP A 46 0.88 -8.50 10.99
N ASN A 47 -0.22 -8.08 11.60
CA ASN A 47 -0.61 -8.60 12.88
C ASN A 47 -1.15 -10.01 12.58
N PRO A 48 -0.48 -11.09 13.02
CA PRO A 48 -1.13 -12.38 13.01
C PRO A 48 -2.41 -12.18 13.82
N LEU A 49 -3.55 -12.40 13.15
CA LEU A 49 -4.92 -12.43 13.70
C LEU A 49 -4.99 -11.99 15.17
N ALA A 50 -5.60 -10.83 15.44
CA ALA A 50 -6.25 -10.70 16.75
C ALA A 50 -7.10 -11.96 16.90
N ALA A 51 -6.77 -12.78 17.89
CA ALA A 51 -7.51 -14.00 18.16
C ALA A 51 -8.99 -13.61 18.23
N ASP A 52 -9.81 -14.35 17.49
CA ASP A 52 -11.26 -14.30 17.58
C ASP A 52 -11.64 -14.47 19.07
N GLU A 53 -12.19 -13.42 19.69
CA GLU A 53 -12.87 -13.48 21.00
C GLU A 53 -14.38 -13.55 20.78
#